data_AF-A0A8S3CVZ3-F1
#
_entry.id   AF-A0A8S3CVZ3-F1
#
_cell.length_a   1.000
_cell.length_b   1.000
_cell.length_c   1.000
_cell.angle_alpha   90.00
_cell.angle_beta   90.00
_cell.angle_gamma   90.00
#
_symmetry.space_group_name_H-M   'P 1'
#
loop_
_entity.id
_entity.type
_entity.pdbx_description
1 polymer ?
#
loop_
_entity_poly.entity_id
_entity_poly.type
_entity_poly.pdbx_seq_one_letter_code
_entity_poly.pdbx_strand_id
1 'polypeptide(L)' 'MTTHKSQGQTLGKIIIDLVMPPGPVEVASVYVPLSRVKRLDDLLIIRPFEFA' A
#
# COMPACT_ATOMS: atom_id res chain seq x y z
N MET A 1 3.14 -3.83 -9.30
CA MET A 1 4.36 -3.36 -8.60
C MET A 1 4.26 -3.82 -7.15
N THR A 2 5.34 -4.32 -6.56
CA THR A 2 5.33 -4.71 -5.13
C THR A 2 5.57 -3.50 -4.25
N THR A 3 5.13 -3.57 -2.98
CA THR A 3 5.38 -2.53 -1.97
C THR A 3 6.85 -2.12 -1.91
N HIS A 4 7.77 -3.09 -1.79
CA HIS A 4 9.21 -2.83 -1.76
C HIS A 4 9.71 -2.10 -3.02
N LYS A 5 9.23 -2.47 -4.21
CA LYS A 5 9.66 -1.80 -5.45
C LYS A 5 9.10 -0.38 -5.59
N SER A 6 8.00 -0.07 -4.90
CA SER A 6 7.40 1.28 -4.92
C SER A 6 8.06 2.27 -3.95
N GLN A 7 8.93 1.81 -3.04
CA GLN A 7 9.59 2.67 -2.05
C GLN A 7 10.32 3.84 -2.72
N GLY A 8 10.13 5.04 -2.18
CA GLY A 8 10.75 6.27 -2.70
C GLY A 8 10.04 6.90 -3.91
N GLN A 9 9.05 6.24 -4.51
CA GLN A 9 8.32 6.78 -5.66
C GLN A 9 7.16 7.69 -5.25
N THR A 10 6.84 8.69 -6.06
CA THR A 10 5.56 9.41 -6.00
C THR A 10 4.72 8.99 -7.19
N LEU A 11 3.52 8.49 -6.93
CA LEU A 11 2.60 7.93 -7.92
C LEU A 11 1.36 8.82 -8.02
N GLY A 12 0.82 8.95 -9.24
CA GLY A 12 -0.31 9.84 -9.52
C GLY A 12 -1.62 9.32 -8.94
N LYS A 13 -2.03 8.11 -9.34
CA LYS A 13 -3.20 7.39 -8.82
C LYS A 13 -2.84 5.92 -8.63
N ILE A 14 -3.26 5.32 -7.52
CA ILE A 14 -2.91 3.95 -7.19
C ILE A 14 -4.11 3.15 -6.69
N ILE A 15 -4.06 1.86 -7.01
CA ILE A 15 -4.94 0.84 -6.48
C ILE A 15 -4.05 -0.13 -5.70
N ILE A 16 -4.37 -0.37 -4.42
CA ILE A 16 -3.54 -1.20 -3.53
C ILE A 16 -4.36 -2.38 -3.01
N ASP A 17 -3.73 -3.56 -3.00
CA ASP A 17 -4.17 -4.70 -2.20
C ASP A 17 -3.31 -4.78 -0.94
N LEU A 18 -3.94 -4.67 0.22
CA LEU A 18 -3.28 -4.74 1.53
C LEU A 18 -3.43 -6.10 2.20
N VAL A 19 -4.21 -7.02 1.63
CA VAL A 19 -4.30 -8.39 2.12
C VAL A 19 -3.11 -9.16 1.57
N MET A 20 -2.08 -9.27 2.41
CA MET A 20 -0.88 -10.02 2.07
C MET A 20 -1.12 -11.52 2.26
N PRO A 21 -0.52 -12.38 1.40
CA PRO A 21 -0.56 -13.82 1.60
C PRO A 21 0.04 -14.20 2.97
N PRO A 22 -0.39 -15.33 3.56
CA PRO A 22 0.08 -15.75 4.88
C PRO A 22 1.61 -15.87 4.92
N GLY A 23 2.23 -15.18 5.87
CA GLY A 23 3.67 -15.05 6.03
C GLY A 23 4.03 -13.93 7.02
N PRO A 24 5.32 -13.70 7.31
CA PRO A 24 5.73 -12.60 8.17
C PRO A 24 5.29 -11.27 7.54
N VAL A 25 4.36 -10.56 8.19
CA VAL A 25 3.93 -9.23 7.79
C VAL A 25 4.88 -8.22 8.44
N GLU A 26 5.72 -7.56 7.64
CA GLU A 26 6.49 -6.42 8.13
C GLU A 26 5.54 -5.25 8.41
N VAL A 27 5.54 -4.70 9.62
CA VAL A 27 4.66 -3.58 10.04
C VAL A 27 4.80 -2.35 9.11
N ALA A 28 5.98 -2.14 8.53
CA ALA A 28 6.24 -1.06 7.56
C ALA A 28 5.55 -1.27 6.19
N SER A 29 4.98 -2.45 5.92
CA SER A 29 4.45 -2.82 4.62
C SER A 29 3.18 -2.06 4.21
N VAL A 30 2.38 -1.57 5.16
CA VAL A 30 1.13 -0.84 4.86
C VAL A 30 1.39 0.64 4.63
N TYR A 31 2.27 1.26 5.40
CA TYR A 31 2.58 2.69 5.26
C TYR A 31 3.23 3.03 3.91
N VAL A 32 4.16 2.18 3.45
CA VAL A 32 4.88 2.40 2.19
C VAL A 32 3.94 2.62 1.00
N PRO A 33 3.00 1.71 0.66
CA PRO A 33 2.12 1.89 -0.48
C PRO A 33 1.15 3.07 -0.28
N LEU A 34 0.64 3.28 0.94
CA LEU A 34 -0.28 4.38 1.23
C LEU A 34 0.37 5.77 1.03
N SER A 35 1.66 5.89 1.37
CA SER A 35 2.42 7.14 1.25
C SER A 35 2.90 7.45 -0.17
N ARG A 36 2.52 6.66 -1.19
CA ARG A 36 2.97 6.90 -2.57
C ARG A 36 2.17 7.99 -3.29
N VAL A 37 0.97 8.34 -2.80
CA VAL A 37 0.15 9.43 -3.36
C VAL A 37 0.20 10.68 -2.49
N LYS A 38 -0.16 11.82 -3.08
CA LYS A 38 -0.23 13.11 -2.36
C LYS A 38 -1.61 13.41 -1.79
N ARG A 39 -2.67 12.78 -2.29
CA ARG A 39 -4.06 13.04 -1.93
C ARG A 39 -4.80 11.72 -1.73
N LEU A 40 -5.79 11.71 -0.86
CA LEU A 40 -6.61 10.53 -0.59
C LEU A 40 -7.47 10.13 -1.81
N ASP A 41 -7.95 11.09 -2.59
CA ASP A 41 -8.75 10.86 -3.81
C ASP A 41 -8.00 10.08 -4.90
N ASP A 42 -6.68 10.04 -4.79
CA ASP A 42 -5.80 9.32 -5.72
C ASP A 42 -5.52 7.87 -5.26
N LEU A 43 -6.13 7.43 -4.15
CA LEU A 43 -5.92 6.12 -3.54
C LEU A 43 -7.20 5.30 -3.50
N LEU A 44 -7.12 4.04 -3.94
CA LEU A 44 -8.17 3.04 -3.78
C LEU A 44 -7.61 1.78 -3.13
N ILE A 45 -8.25 1.32 -2.04
CA ILE A 45 -7.96 0.01 -1.42
C ILE A 45 -9.02 -0.97 -1.92
N ILE A 46 -8.59 -2.09 -2.51
CA ILE A 46 -9.51 -2.97 -3.25
C ILE A 46 -10.44 -3.81 -2.36
N ARG A 47 -10.08 -3.98 -1.08
CA ARG A 47 -10.85 -4.77 -0.11
C ARG A 47 -10.51 -4.37 1.33
N PRO A 48 -11.41 -4.64 2.30
CA PRO A 48 -11.09 -4.49 3.72
C PRO A 48 -9.83 -5.28 4.09
N PHE A 49 -9.06 -4.74 5.02
CA PHE A 49 -7.84 -5.35 5.55
C PHE A 49 -7.79 -5.11 7.06
N GLU A 50 -7.18 -6.05 7.78
CA GLU A 50 -6.94 -5.91 9.21
C GLU A 50 -5.66 -5.11 9.44
N PHE A 51 -5.71 -4.14 10.34
CA PHE A 51 -4.54 -3.46 10.87
C PHE A 51 -4.42 -3.84 12.35
N ALA A 52 -3.28 -4.43 12.74
CA ALA A 52 -2.98 -4.80 14.12
C ALA A 52 -2.10 -3.73 14.78
#